data_AF-A0A2G6QKR7-F1
#
_entry.id   AF-A0A2G6QKR7-F1
#
_cell.length_a   1.000
_cell.length_b   1.000
_cell.length_c   1.000
_cell.angle_alpha   90.00
_cell.angle_beta   90.00
_cell.angle_gamma   90.00
#
_symmetry.space_group_name_H-M   'P 1'
#
loop_
_entity.id
_entity.type
_entity.pdbx_description
1 polymer ?
#
loop_
_entity_poly.entity_id
_entity_poly.type
_entity_poly.pdbx_seq_one_letter_code
_entity_poly.pdbx_strand_id
1 'polypeptide(L)'
;MRTLKTFSVENPVEFKQKLFKWNEQFYTSVWLDSNNYKQNYSSFDVCLAVEEFTSIKTDYENAFDKLKEYQSFTKDFIFGYISYDVKNDTEKLQSNNFDGLYFDDLYFFQPQKLIFLKGNKVEFHYLKMVDDEIDTDFYKIQGLELSNFQTFKLSNFKIKPRISKQKYLEKIAKVL
;
A
#
# COMPACT_ATOMS: atom_id res chain seq x y z
N MET A 1 -5.33 14.33 14.66
CA MET A 1 -6.25 15.19 13.89
C MET A 1 -5.52 15.62 12.64
N ARG A 2 -6.13 15.45 11.46
CA ARG A 2 -5.54 15.79 10.16
C ARG A 2 -6.05 17.12 9.65
N THR A 3 -5.24 17.81 8.86
CA THR A 3 -5.61 18.98 8.09
C THR A 3 -6.05 18.53 6.71
N LEU A 4 -7.24 18.99 6.29
CA LEU A 4 -7.85 18.66 5.01
C LEU A 4 -7.76 19.87 4.07
N LYS A 5 -7.23 19.65 2.87
CA LYS A 5 -7.34 20.59 1.76
C LYS A 5 -7.75 19.88 0.48
N THR A 6 -8.61 20.52 -0.29
CA THR A 6 -9.13 19.97 -1.55
C THR A 6 -8.75 20.87 -2.70
N PHE A 7 -8.30 20.28 -3.79
CA PHE A 7 -7.99 20.96 -5.04
C PHE A 7 -8.79 20.35 -6.19
N SER A 8 -9.06 21.16 -7.22
CA SER A 8 -9.61 20.68 -8.48
C SER A 8 -8.47 20.39 -9.46
N VAL A 9 -8.54 19.27 -10.16
CA VAL A 9 -7.58 18.88 -11.20
C VAL A 9 -8.28 18.83 -12.56
N GLU A 10 -7.67 19.40 -13.59
CA GLU A 10 -8.26 19.46 -14.93
C GLU A 10 -8.23 18.10 -15.63
N ASN A 11 -7.12 17.38 -15.49
CA ASN A 11 -6.91 16.07 -16.07
C ASN A 11 -6.59 15.04 -14.97
N PRO A 12 -7.60 14.36 -14.40
CA PRO A 12 -7.41 13.37 -13.34
C PRO A 12 -6.50 12.20 -13.74
N VAL A 13 -6.56 11.79 -15.01
CA VAL A 13 -5.79 10.66 -15.53
C VAL A 13 -4.30 11.00 -15.51
N GLU A 14 -3.95 12.18 -16.01
CA GLU A 14 -2.56 12.68 -15.98
C GLU A 14 -2.11 12.98 -14.55
N PHE A 15 -2.96 13.61 -13.73
CA PHE A 15 -2.63 13.87 -12.33
C PHE A 15 -2.35 12.59 -11.56
N LYS A 16 -3.12 11.51 -11.80
CA LYS A 16 -2.86 10.19 -11.22
C LYS A 16 -1.47 9.66 -11.58
N GLN A 17 -1.02 9.83 -12.83
CA GLN A 17 0.32 9.42 -13.24
C GLN A 17 1.41 10.26 -12.54
N LYS A 18 1.20 11.57 -12.42
CA LYS A 18 2.11 12.47 -11.69
C LYS A 18 2.17 12.12 -10.21
N LEU A 19 1.04 11.83 -9.59
CA LEU A 19 0.94 11.40 -8.20
C LEU A 19 1.68 10.08 -7.97
N PHE A 20 1.51 9.11 -8.87
CA PHE A 20 2.24 7.84 -8.83
C PHE A 20 3.75 8.04 -8.96
N LYS A 21 4.20 8.96 -9.82
CA LYS A 21 5.62 9.31 -9.96
C LYS A 21 6.17 9.99 -8.71
N TRP A 22 5.42 10.96 -8.17
CA TRP A 22 5.78 11.67 -6.94
C TRP A 22 5.93 10.71 -5.76
N ASN A 23 5.12 9.66 -5.70
CA ASN A 23 5.18 8.64 -4.66
C ASN A 23 6.54 7.91 -4.58
N GLU A 24 7.28 7.77 -5.68
CA GLU A 24 8.53 6.99 -5.72
C GLU A 24 9.62 7.46 -4.75
N GLN A 25 9.55 8.70 -4.26
CA GLN A 25 10.53 9.25 -3.32
C GLN A 25 10.39 8.70 -1.90
N PHE A 26 9.25 8.09 -1.55
CA PHE A 26 8.96 7.64 -0.20
C PHE A 26 9.36 6.19 0.02
N TYR A 27 10.01 5.93 1.16
CA TYR A 27 10.41 4.58 1.53
C TYR A 27 9.21 3.67 1.87
N THR A 28 8.19 4.22 2.53
CA THR A 28 6.95 3.52 2.88
C THR A 28 5.78 4.17 2.18
N SER A 29 5.06 3.36 1.41
CA SER A 29 3.93 3.78 0.60
C SER A 29 2.91 2.66 0.43
N VAL A 30 1.64 3.03 0.44
CA VAL A 30 0.53 2.18 0.00
C VAL A 30 -0.25 2.92 -1.08
N TRP A 31 -0.33 2.30 -2.26
CA TRP A 31 -1.10 2.77 -3.41
C TRP A 31 -2.29 1.85 -3.65
N LEU A 32 -3.50 2.35 -3.43
CA LEU A 32 -4.74 1.63 -3.70
C LEU A 32 -5.42 2.26 -4.91
N ASP A 33 -5.68 1.43 -5.92
CA ASP A 33 -6.19 1.86 -7.22
C ASP A 33 -7.44 1.07 -7.59
N SER A 34 -8.54 1.78 -7.83
CA SER A 34 -9.79 1.16 -8.29
C SER A 34 -9.70 0.65 -9.73
N ASN A 35 -8.65 1.00 -10.48
CA ASN A 35 -8.41 0.62 -11.88
C ASN A 35 -9.63 0.89 -12.79
N ASN A 36 -10.38 1.96 -12.49
CA ASN A 36 -11.63 2.32 -13.16
C ASN A 36 -12.69 1.20 -13.18
N TYR A 37 -12.56 0.21 -12.28
CA TYR A 37 -13.46 -0.91 -12.22
C TYR A 37 -14.75 -0.49 -11.48
N LYS A 38 -15.88 -0.63 -12.16
CA LYS A 38 -17.19 -0.25 -11.60
C LYS A 38 -17.63 -1.32 -10.60
N GLN A 39 -17.45 -1.03 -9.31
CA GLN A 39 -17.99 -1.83 -8.22
C GLN A 39 -19.10 -1.07 -7.49
N ASN A 40 -20.01 -1.82 -6.88
CA ASN A 40 -21.09 -1.27 -6.06
C ASN A 40 -20.57 -0.46 -4.84
N TYR A 41 -19.32 -0.66 -4.44
CA TYR A 41 -18.71 -0.04 -3.26
C TYR A 41 -17.43 0.77 -3.59
N SER A 42 -17.32 1.36 -4.78
CA SER A 42 -16.19 2.25 -5.10
C SER A 42 -16.39 3.64 -4.49
N SER A 43 -15.46 4.04 -3.62
CA SER A 43 -15.50 5.35 -2.95
C SER A 43 -14.50 6.36 -3.51
N PHE A 44 -13.40 5.89 -4.13
CA PHE A 44 -12.29 6.71 -4.63
C PHE A 44 -11.65 6.05 -5.86
N ASP A 45 -10.99 6.84 -6.71
CA ASP A 45 -10.23 6.33 -7.86
C ASP A 45 -8.83 5.86 -7.41
N VAL A 46 -8.18 6.66 -6.56
CA VAL A 46 -6.89 6.36 -5.95
C VAL A 46 -6.86 6.81 -4.49
N CYS A 47 -6.22 6.01 -3.65
CA CYS A 47 -5.78 6.39 -2.31
C CYS A 47 -4.27 6.15 -2.18
N LEU A 48 -3.53 7.18 -1.81
CA LEU A 48 -2.10 7.15 -1.56
C LEU A 48 -1.81 7.48 -0.09
N ALA A 49 -1.20 6.56 0.63
CA ALA A 49 -0.73 6.75 2.00
C ALA A 49 0.80 6.64 2.02
N VAL A 50 1.51 7.70 2.42
CA VAL A 50 2.98 7.75 2.40
C VAL A 50 3.55 8.32 3.68
N GLU A 51 4.82 7.97 3.90
CA GLU A 51 5.64 8.34 5.05
C GLU A 51 5.07 7.84 6.38
N GLU A 52 5.79 6.94 7.01
CA GLU A 52 5.40 6.41 8.30
C GLU A 52 5.58 7.48 9.41
N PHE A 53 4.53 7.71 10.21
CA PHE A 53 4.64 8.45 11.47
C PHE A 53 4.90 7.51 12.65
N THR A 54 4.06 6.49 12.76
CA THR A 54 4.20 5.37 13.70
C THR A 54 3.84 4.08 12.99
N SER A 55 4.31 2.95 13.49
CA SER A 55 3.95 1.64 12.98
C SER A 55 3.95 0.54 14.02
N ILE A 56 3.33 -0.57 13.62
CA ILE A 56 3.41 -1.87 14.25
C ILE A 56 3.96 -2.86 13.23
N LYS A 57 5.00 -3.59 13.62
CA LYS A 57 5.60 -4.71 12.89
C LYS A 57 5.72 -5.88 13.85
N THR A 58 5.15 -7.02 13.50
CA THR A 58 5.15 -8.19 14.38
C THR A 58 5.03 -9.49 13.61
N ASP A 59 5.46 -10.57 14.25
CA ASP A 59 5.11 -11.95 13.91
C ASP A 59 3.62 -12.24 14.15
N TYR A 60 3.19 -13.47 13.81
CA TYR A 60 1.81 -13.90 13.98
C TYR A 60 1.33 -13.96 15.45
N GLU A 61 2.21 -14.06 16.44
CA GLU A 61 1.82 -14.28 17.85
C GLU A 61 1.02 -13.09 18.42
N ASN A 62 -0.24 -13.34 18.79
CA ASN A 62 -1.20 -12.33 19.26
C ASN A 62 -1.31 -11.12 18.32
N ALA A 63 -1.11 -11.31 17.01
CA ALA A 63 -0.99 -10.22 16.04
C ALA A 63 -2.24 -9.32 16.01
N PHE A 64 -3.44 -9.90 16.11
CA PHE A 64 -4.68 -9.15 16.11
C PHE A 64 -4.88 -8.31 17.37
N ASP A 65 -4.45 -8.80 18.53
CA ASP A 65 -4.52 -8.04 19.78
C ASP A 65 -3.54 -6.87 19.76
N LYS A 66 -2.30 -7.10 19.29
CA LYS A 66 -1.32 -6.02 19.09
C LYS A 66 -1.82 -4.98 18.09
N LEU A 67 -2.44 -5.41 16.97
CA LEU A 67 -3.03 -4.48 15.99
C LEU A 67 -4.21 -3.69 16.59
N LYS A 68 -5.08 -4.34 17.37
CA LYS A 68 -6.21 -3.69 18.05
C LYS A 68 -5.74 -2.66 19.06
N GLU A 69 -4.69 -2.96 19.82
CA GLU A 69 -4.03 -2.02 20.72
C GLU A 69 -3.51 -0.81 19.94
N TYR A 70 -2.72 -1.05 18.89
CA TYR A 70 -2.17 -0.01 18.03
C TYR A 70 -3.27 0.89 17.42
N GLN A 71 -4.33 0.30 16.89
CA GLN A 71 -5.49 1.03 16.36
C GLN A 71 -6.18 1.88 17.43
N SER A 72 -6.36 1.34 18.64
CA SER A 72 -7.03 2.00 19.76
C SER A 72 -6.26 3.23 20.26
N PHE A 73 -4.93 3.19 20.21
CA PHE A 73 -4.07 4.33 20.54
C PHE A 73 -4.02 5.36 19.41
N THR A 74 -3.85 4.90 18.17
CA THR A 74 -3.62 5.76 16.99
C THR A 74 -4.84 6.63 16.68
N LYS A 75 -6.06 6.07 16.74
CA LYS A 75 -7.34 6.77 16.47
C LYS A 75 -7.31 7.62 15.19
N ASP A 76 -6.68 7.09 14.15
CA ASP A 76 -6.47 7.70 12.84
C ASP A 76 -6.39 6.60 11.77
N PHE A 77 -6.23 6.97 10.51
CA PHE A 77 -5.98 6.02 9.43
C PHE A 77 -4.69 5.23 9.68
N ILE A 78 -4.78 3.91 9.49
CA ILE A 78 -3.64 3.01 9.45
C ILE A 78 -3.70 2.18 8.16
N PHE A 79 -2.56 2.04 7.49
CA PHE A 79 -2.41 1.32 6.23
C PHE A 79 -1.36 0.24 6.39
N GLY A 80 -1.50 -0.87 5.68
CA GLY A 80 -0.63 -2.01 5.93
C GLY A 80 -1.14 -3.29 5.29
N TYR A 81 -0.63 -4.40 5.80
CA TYR A 81 -1.01 -5.74 5.38
C TYR A 81 -1.00 -6.72 6.56
N ILE A 82 -1.73 -7.82 6.36
CA ILE A 82 -1.75 -9.00 7.22
C ILE A 82 -1.29 -10.15 6.33
N SER A 83 -0.21 -10.82 6.70
CA SER A 83 0.31 -11.99 6.00
C SER A 83 -0.63 -13.18 6.21
N TYR A 84 -0.44 -14.21 5.37
CA TYR A 84 -1.21 -15.44 5.50
C TYR A 84 -0.84 -16.23 6.77
N ASP A 85 0.39 -16.09 7.29
CA ASP A 85 0.88 -16.85 8.43
C ASP A 85 0.31 -16.37 9.78
N VAL A 86 -0.31 -15.19 9.83
CA VAL A 86 -1.15 -14.72 10.96
C VAL A 86 -2.26 -15.72 11.32
N LYS A 87 -2.70 -16.55 10.36
CA LYS A 87 -3.66 -17.63 10.62
C LYS A 87 -3.22 -18.62 11.71
N ASN A 88 -1.91 -18.78 11.93
CA ASN A 88 -1.34 -19.75 12.87
C ASN A 88 -1.64 -19.38 14.33
N ASP A 89 -2.01 -18.13 14.58
CA ASP A 89 -2.46 -17.63 15.88
C ASP A 89 -3.98 -17.79 16.06
N THR A 90 -4.75 -17.69 14.96
CA THR A 90 -6.22 -17.82 15.00
C THR A 90 -6.71 -19.25 14.94
N GLU A 91 -5.96 -20.14 14.29
CA GLU A 91 -6.33 -21.52 14.01
C GLU A 91 -5.26 -22.49 14.53
N LYS A 92 -5.64 -23.74 14.86
CA LYS A 92 -4.69 -24.80 15.23
C LYS A 92 -3.98 -25.38 14.00
N LEU A 93 -3.34 -24.52 13.22
CA LEU A 93 -2.60 -24.85 12.02
C LEU A 93 -1.18 -24.29 12.12
N GLN A 94 -0.23 -24.98 11.51
CA GLN A 94 1.15 -24.50 11.39
C GLN A 94 1.62 -24.67 9.95
N SER A 95 2.24 -23.63 9.40
CA SER A 95 2.91 -23.64 8.10
C SER A 95 4.42 -23.58 8.30
N ASN A 96 5.13 -24.68 8.04
CA ASN A 96 6.60 -24.69 7.95
C ASN A 96 7.08 -24.48 6.51
N ASN A 97 6.42 -23.58 5.77
CA ASN A 97 6.80 -23.27 4.40
C ASN A 97 8.05 -22.39 4.43
N PHE A 98 9.01 -22.63 3.52
CA PHE A 98 10.18 -21.76 3.43
C PHE A 98 9.75 -20.34 3.04
N ASP A 99 10.08 -19.40 3.91
CA ASP A 99 10.03 -17.97 3.71
C ASP A 99 11.37 -17.48 3.14
N GLY A 100 11.31 -16.73 2.05
CA GLY A 100 12.48 -16.13 1.39
C GLY A 100 12.43 -14.62 1.34
N LEU A 101 11.38 -13.99 1.88
CA LEU A 101 11.19 -12.55 1.90
C LEU A 101 11.44 -11.97 3.29
N TYR A 102 11.24 -12.75 4.36
CA TYR A 102 11.44 -12.31 5.75
C TYR A 102 10.65 -11.04 6.06
N PHE A 103 9.45 -10.95 5.51
CA PHE A 103 8.52 -9.87 5.82
C PHE A 103 7.86 -10.15 7.16
N ASP A 104 7.56 -9.08 7.89
CA ASP A 104 6.75 -9.18 9.10
C ASP A 104 5.40 -9.84 8.77
N ASP A 105 4.84 -10.61 9.70
CA ASP A 105 3.54 -11.24 9.48
C ASP A 105 2.41 -10.22 9.55
N LEU A 106 2.59 -9.14 10.29
CA LEU A 106 1.67 -8.03 10.34
C LEU A 106 2.45 -6.73 10.35
N TYR A 107 2.12 -5.85 9.40
CA TYR A 107 2.69 -4.52 9.32
C TYR A 107 1.61 -3.49 9.01
N PHE A 108 1.39 -2.55 9.93
CA PHE A 108 0.55 -1.37 9.71
C PHE A 108 1.25 -0.11 10.17
N PHE A 109 0.97 1.00 9.51
CA PHE A 109 1.53 2.31 9.85
C PHE A 109 0.49 3.42 9.73
N GLN A 110 0.67 4.47 10.54
CA GLN A 110 -0.05 5.72 10.41
C GLN A 110 0.68 6.60 9.38
N PRO A 111 0.07 6.94 8.23
CA PRO A 111 0.74 7.78 7.23
C PRO A 111 0.81 9.23 7.68
N GLN A 112 1.92 9.92 7.45
CA GLN A 112 2.01 11.37 7.62
C GLN A 112 1.16 12.08 6.58
N LYS A 113 1.21 11.59 5.33
CA LYS A 113 0.55 12.18 4.17
C LYS A 113 -0.43 11.18 3.56
N LEU A 114 -1.68 11.60 3.40
CA LEU A 114 -2.74 10.80 2.81
C LEU A 114 -3.42 11.62 1.71
N ILE A 115 -3.51 11.06 0.50
CA ILE A 115 -4.04 11.73 -0.68
C ILE A 115 -5.11 10.85 -1.32
N PHE A 116 -6.29 11.42 -1.54
CA PHE A 116 -7.40 10.76 -2.24
C PHE A 116 -7.68 11.47 -3.55
N LEU A 117 -7.83 10.73 -4.65
CA LEU A 117 -8.30 11.24 -5.93
C LEU A 117 -9.67 10.64 -6.24
N LYS A 118 -10.62 11.51 -6.59
CA LYS A 118 -11.97 11.11 -7.02
C LYS A 118 -12.48 12.06 -8.09
N GLY A 119 -12.59 11.57 -9.32
CA GLY A 119 -12.89 12.38 -10.49
C GLY A 119 -11.91 13.55 -10.59
N ASN A 120 -12.43 14.77 -10.66
CA ASN A 120 -11.64 16.00 -10.75
C ASN A 120 -11.26 16.61 -9.39
N LYS A 121 -11.46 15.91 -8.28
CA LYS A 121 -11.12 16.40 -6.94
C LYS A 121 -10.02 15.56 -6.33
N VAL A 122 -9.00 16.24 -5.82
CA VAL A 122 -7.95 15.63 -5.00
C VAL A 122 -8.02 16.21 -3.59
N GLU A 123 -7.99 15.34 -2.59
CA GLU A 123 -8.01 15.69 -1.18
C GLU A 123 -6.68 15.29 -0.53
N PHE A 124 -6.07 16.23 0.18
CA PHE A 124 -4.87 16.05 0.96
C PHE A 124 -5.26 16.06 2.44
N HIS A 125 -4.92 14.98 3.15
CA HIS A 125 -5.23 14.71 4.55
C HIS A 125 -3.93 14.51 5.32
N TYR A 126 -3.27 15.61 5.70
CA TYR A 126 -1.94 15.55 6.31
C TYR A 126 -2.02 15.63 7.83
N LEU A 127 -1.08 15.00 8.53
CA LEU A 127 -0.92 15.25 9.97
C LEU A 127 -0.55 16.72 10.20
N LYS A 128 -1.03 17.31 11.30
CA LYS A 128 -0.78 18.72 11.66
C LYS A 128 0.69 19.14 11.69
N MET A 129 1.61 18.19 11.84
CA MET A 129 3.05 18.46 11.89
C MET A 129 3.68 18.71 10.51
N VAL A 130 2.97 18.38 9.43
CA VAL A 130 3.46 18.49 8.03
C VAL A 130 2.42 19.16 7.13
N ASP A 131 1.40 19.81 7.69
CA ASP A 131 0.27 20.33 6.91
C ASP A 131 0.59 21.60 6.11
N ASP A 132 1.66 22.30 6.46
CA ASP A 132 2.25 23.40 5.70
C ASP A 132 2.82 22.95 4.34
N GLU A 133 3.07 21.64 4.17
CA GLU A 133 3.56 21.07 2.92
C GLU A 133 2.47 20.84 1.87
N ILE A 134 1.17 20.89 2.24
CA ILE A 134 0.07 20.51 1.34
C ILE A 134 0.10 21.27 0.01
N ASP A 135 0.18 22.60 0.05
CA ASP A 135 0.21 23.43 -1.17
C ASP A 135 1.46 23.14 -2.00
N THR A 136 2.61 23.07 -1.32
CA THR A 136 3.90 22.79 -1.95
C THR A 136 3.87 21.44 -2.68
N ASP A 137 3.33 20.41 -2.03
CA ASP A 137 3.21 19.07 -2.61
C ASP A 137 2.23 19.04 -3.78
N PHE A 138 1.06 19.69 -3.66
CA PHE A 138 0.11 19.80 -4.76
C PHE A 138 0.75 20.43 -6.01
N TYR A 139 1.43 21.57 -5.86
CA TYR A 139 2.09 22.24 -6.99
C TYR A 139 3.27 21.45 -7.54
N LYS A 140 4.05 20.77 -6.68
CA LYS A 140 5.10 19.84 -7.11
C LYS A 140 4.51 18.72 -7.97
N ILE A 141 3.46 18.06 -7.50
CA ILE A 141 2.78 16.98 -8.25
C ILE A 141 2.25 17.51 -9.57
N GLN A 142 1.58 18.66 -9.58
CA GLN A 142 1.01 19.23 -10.80
C GLN A 142 2.09 19.61 -11.84
N GLY A 143 3.22 20.13 -11.38
CA GLY A 143 4.36 20.52 -12.20
C GLY A 143 5.31 19.38 -12.60
N LEU A 144 5.05 18.13 -12.22
CA LEU A 144 5.87 17.00 -12.64
C LEU A 144 5.73 16.73 -14.14
N GLU A 145 6.88 16.66 -14.82
CA GLU A 145 6.97 16.24 -16.21
C GLU A 145 7.02 14.70 -16.32
N LEU A 146 6.05 14.12 -17.02
CA LEU A 146 5.93 12.66 -17.22
C LEU A 146 6.85 12.10 -18.32
N SER A 147 7.62 12.97 -18.98
CA SER A 147 8.52 12.62 -20.08
C SER A 147 9.70 11.70 -19.69
N ASN A 148 9.89 11.47 -18.38
CA ASN A 148 11.01 10.70 -17.81
C ASN A 148 10.63 9.29 -17.31
N PHE A 149 9.60 8.64 -17.86
CA PHE A 149 9.50 7.19 -17.70
C PHE A 149 10.70 6.56 -18.42
N GLN A 150 11.81 6.39 -17.69
CA GLN A 150 12.89 5.52 -18.13
C GLN A 150 12.24 4.17 -18.38
N THR A 151 12.17 3.79 -19.65
CA THR A 151 11.95 2.40 -20.01
C THR A 151 13.14 1.65 -19.46
N PHE A 152 13.00 1.14 -18.23
CA PHE A 152 13.96 0.21 -17.69
C PHE A 152 14.07 -0.91 -18.71
N LYS A 153 15.23 -1.03 -19.35
CA LYS A 153 15.56 -2.25 -20.08
C LYS A 153 15.40 -3.36 -19.06
N LEU A 154 14.36 -4.18 -19.24
CA LEU A 154 14.20 -5.42 -18.50
C LEU A 154 15.53 -6.14 -18.59
N SER A 155 16.23 -6.23 -17.46
CA SER A 155 17.35 -7.14 -17.35
C SER A 155 16.82 -8.53 -17.71
N ASN A 156 17.67 -9.38 -18.30
CA ASN A 156 17.30 -10.76 -18.63
C ASN A 156 17.10 -11.57 -17.32
N PHE A 157 16.05 -11.26 -16.58
CA PHE A 157 15.66 -11.95 -15.37
C PHE A 157 14.82 -13.16 -15.76
N LYS A 158 15.37 -14.35 -15.51
CA LYS A 158 14.64 -15.61 -15.72
C LYS A 158 13.91 -15.97 -14.44
N ILE A 159 12.58 -15.86 -14.46
CA ILE A 159 11.72 -16.37 -13.39
C ILE A 159 11.90 -17.89 -13.34
N LYS A 160 12.27 -18.41 -12.17
CA LYS A 160 12.46 -19.85 -11.94
C LYS A 160 11.32 -20.39 -11.07
N PRO A 161 10.62 -21.45 -11.50
CA PRO A 161 9.59 -22.07 -10.68
C PRO A 161 10.22 -22.75 -9.46
N ARG A 162 9.63 -22.54 -8.27
CA ARG A 162 10.09 -23.15 -7.01
C ARG A 162 9.82 -24.66 -6.94
N ILE A 163 8.82 -25.15 -7.67
CA ILE A 163 8.48 -26.58 -7.78
C ILE A 163 8.58 -27.02 -9.25
N SER A 164 9.08 -28.24 -9.47
CA SER A 164 9.08 -28.83 -10.82
C SER A 164 7.67 -29.28 -11.22
N LYS A 165 7.42 -29.38 -12.53
CA LYS A 165 6.16 -29.91 -13.08
C LYS A 165 5.81 -31.28 -12.50
N GLN A 166 6.81 -32.17 -12.38
CA GLN A 166 6.60 -33.50 -11.80
C GLN A 166 6.16 -33.43 -10.32
N LYS A 167 6.88 -32.68 -9.48
CA LYS A 167 6.51 -32.49 -8.06
C LYS A 167 5.13 -31.86 -7.89
N TYR A 168 4.73 -30.98 -8.81
CA TYR A 168 3.40 -30.39 -8.81
C TYR A 168 2.30 -31.45 -9.06
N LEU A 169 2.47 -32.31 -10.07
CA LEU A 169 1.53 -33.41 -10.36
C LEU A 169 1.44 -34.42 -9.21
N GLU A 170 2.58 -34.76 -8.60
CA GLU A 170 2.63 -35.63 -7.41
C GLU A 170 1.86 -35.03 -6.23
N LYS A 171 1.89 -33.70 -6.05
CA LYS A 171 1.11 -33.02 -5.01
C LYS A 171 -0.39 -33.05 -5.32
N ILE A 172 -0.80 -32.82 -6.56
CA ILE A 172 -2.22 -32.87 -6.96
C ILE A 172 -2.81 -34.24 -6.67
N ALA A 173 -2.11 -35.32 -7.04
CA ALA A 173 -2.58 -36.69 -6.85
C ALA A 173 -2.77 -37.09 -5.37
N LYS A 174 -2.22 -36.34 -4.41
CA LYS A 174 -2.41 -36.55 -2.96
C LYS A 174 -3.57 -35.76 -2.37
N VAL A 175 -4.05 -34.74 -3.08
CA VAL A 175 -5.17 -33.88 -2.65
C VAL A 175 -6.51 -34.44 -3.17
N LEU A 176 -6.46 -35.19 -4.27
CA LEU A 176 -7.57 -36.00 -4.78
C LEU A 176 -7.67 -37.33 -4.01
#